data_AF-A0A965WMJ8-F1
#
_entry.id   AF-A0A965WMJ8-F1
#
_cell.length_a   1.000
_cell.length_b   1.000
_cell.length_c   1.000
_cell.angle_alpha   90.00
_cell.angle_beta   90.00
_cell.angle_gamma   90.00
#
_symmetry.space_group_name_H-M   'P 1'
#
loop_
_entity.id
_entity.type
_entity.pdbx_description
1 polymer ?
#
loop_
_entity_poly.entity_id
_entity_poly.type
_entity_poly.pdbx_seq_one_letter_code
_entity_poly.pdbx_strand_id
1 'polypeptide(L)'
;MNLKIFHNTKLLVTFITILLSFSCRMPDNFGFYQPITMDLRVPDGPPEFKAGWHAGCKSALANRNFANSFVYQENYGSHFGTGVYQHDTAFQTGWRMAFFSCVAHTSTFVSFNSMQHGPLSK
;
A
#
# COMPACT_ATOMS: atom_id res chain seq x y z
N MET A 1 23.68 35.96 -33.30
CA MET A 1 23.96 34.80 -32.42
C MET A 1 22.83 34.48 -31.42
N ASN A 2 21.66 35.15 -31.47
CA ASN A 2 20.61 35.02 -30.44
C ASN A 2 19.45 34.07 -30.79
N LEU A 3 19.22 33.74 -32.07
CA LEU A 3 18.07 32.94 -32.50
C LEU A 3 18.21 31.44 -32.17
N LYS A 4 19.42 30.88 -32.26
CA LYS A 4 19.70 29.47 -31.92
C LYS A 4 19.57 29.19 -30.42
N ILE A 5 19.99 30.14 -29.58
CA ILE A 5 19.87 30.04 -28.12
C ILE A 5 18.39 30.01 -27.72
N PHE A 6 17.58 30.92 -28.27
CA PHE A 6 16.13 30.94 -28.02
C PHE A 6 15.40 29.65 -28.42
N HIS A 7 15.81 29.03 -29.52
CA HIS A 7 15.20 27.78 -29.99
C HIS A 7 15.54 26.60 -29.06
N ASN A 8 16.80 26.51 -28.62
CA ASN A 8 17.25 25.47 -27.70
C ASN A 8 16.62 25.61 -26.30
N THR A 9 16.43 26.84 -25.80
CA THR A 9 15.76 27.07 -24.51
C THR A 9 14.29 26.66 -24.54
N LYS A 10 13.57 26.93 -25.63
CA LYS A 10 12.17 26.49 -25.78
C LYS A 10 12.07 24.96 -25.78
N LEU A 11 12.96 24.28 -26.50
CA LEU A 11 12.99 22.82 -26.59
C LEU A 11 13.29 22.17 -25.23
N LEU A 12 14.22 22.74 -24.47
CA LEU A 12 14.52 22.32 -23.10
C LEU A 12 13.31 22.48 -22.17
N VAL A 13 12.63 23.63 -22.22
CA VAL A 13 11.44 23.88 -21.39
C VAL A 13 10.32 22.91 -21.73
N THR A 14 10.08 22.63 -23.02
CA THR A 14 9.10 21.64 -23.46
C THR A 14 9.46 20.23 -23.00
N PHE A 15 10.74 19.86 -23.03
CA PHE A 15 11.19 18.55 -22.56
C PHE A 15 11.03 18.40 -21.04
N ILE A 16 11.32 19.45 -20.27
CA ILE A 16 11.12 19.49 -18.82
C ILE A 16 9.63 19.41 -18.46
N THR A 17 8.75 20.13 -19.16
CA THR A 17 7.30 20.05 -18.90
C THR A 17 6.70 18.69 -19.27
N ILE A 18 7.20 18.04 -20.32
CA ILE A 18 6.82 16.66 -20.66
C ILE A 18 7.29 15.67 -19.57
N LEU A 19 8.55 15.78 -19.11
CA LEU A 19 9.06 14.94 -18.02
C LEU A 19 8.27 15.09 -16.71
N LEU A 20 7.89 16.33 -16.37
CA LEU A 20 7.07 16.60 -15.19
C LEU A 20 5.65 16.04 -15.33
N SER A 21 5.05 16.06 -16.53
CA SER A 21 3.71 15.51 -16.75
C SER A 21 3.67 13.97 -16.73
N PHE A 22 4.75 13.29 -17.13
CA PHE A 22 4.88 11.84 -16.91
C PHE A 22 5.05 11.44 -15.44
N SER A 23 5.57 12.35 -14.60
CA SER A 23 5.80 12.10 -13.17
C SER A 23 4.56 12.32 -12.28
N CYS A 24 3.50 12.92 -12.83
CA CYS A 24 2.25 13.21 -12.11
C CYS A 24 1.16 12.14 -12.24
N ARG A 25 1.41 11.01 -12.92
CA ARG A 25 0.52 9.85 -12.79
C ARG A 25 0.70 9.25 -11.39
N MET A 26 -0.02 9.81 -10.41
CA MET A 26 -0.31 9.06 -9.20
C MET A 26 -1.00 7.77 -9.63
N PRO A 27 -0.58 6.60 -9.12
CA PRO A 27 -1.26 5.35 -9.44
C PRO A 27 -2.74 5.54 -9.14
N ASP A 28 -3.56 5.25 -10.15
CA ASP A 28 -5.01 5.36 -10.09
C ASP A 28 -5.50 4.26 -9.15
N ASN A 29 -5.45 4.54 -7.85
CA ASN A 29 -5.78 3.59 -6.78
C ASN A 29 -7.30 3.47 -6.59
N PHE A 30 -8.06 3.58 -7.68
CA PHE A 30 -9.47 3.25 -7.71
C PHE A 30 -9.63 1.73 -7.73
N GLY A 31 -9.54 1.13 -6.55
CA GLY A 31 -9.70 -0.30 -6.38
C GLY A 31 -9.64 -0.69 -4.92
N PHE A 32 -10.69 -1.36 -4.45
CA PHE A 32 -10.87 -2.04 -3.17
C PHE A 32 -9.89 -1.72 -2.03
N TYR A 33 -10.40 -1.00 -1.02
CA TYR A 33 -9.76 -0.74 0.29
C TYR A 33 -9.49 -1.99 1.14
N GLN A 34 -9.81 -3.18 0.63
CA GLN A 34 -9.54 -4.51 1.18
C GLN A 34 -9.49 -5.46 -0.02
N PRO A 35 -8.48 -6.34 -0.17
CA PRO A 35 -8.55 -7.38 -1.20
C PRO A 35 -9.88 -8.13 -1.03
N ILE A 36 -10.70 -8.23 -2.07
CA ILE A 36 -12.06 -8.81 -2.02
C ILE A 36 -12.05 -10.22 -1.39
N THR A 37 -10.92 -10.91 -1.51
CA THR A 37 -10.70 -12.28 -1.05
C THR A 37 -10.10 -12.39 0.35
N MET A 38 -9.73 -11.27 1.00
CA MET A 38 -9.06 -11.31 2.29
C MET A 38 -10.09 -11.43 3.40
N ASP A 39 -10.20 -12.66 3.93
CA ASP A 39 -10.95 -12.91 5.14
C ASP A 39 -10.25 -12.25 6.34
N LEU A 40 -10.77 -11.09 6.74
CA LEU A 40 -10.26 -10.31 7.87
C LEU A 40 -10.78 -10.79 9.22
N ARG A 41 -11.38 -11.99 9.29
CA ARG A 41 -11.76 -12.59 10.57
C ARG A 41 -10.54 -12.70 11.48
N VAL A 42 -10.56 -11.89 12.53
CA VAL A 42 -9.53 -11.89 13.56
C VAL A 42 -9.70 -13.18 14.37
N PRO A 43 -8.65 -14.00 14.52
CA PRO A 43 -8.72 -15.18 15.35
C PRO A 43 -9.10 -14.83 16.79
N ASP A 44 -9.73 -15.79 17.48
CA ASP A 44 -10.04 -15.63 18.90
C ASP A 44 -8.76 -15.48 19.73
N GLY A 45 -8.86 -14.65 20.76
CA GLY A 45 -7.72 -14.30 21.59
C GLY A 45 -8.02 -13.11 22.50
N PRO A 46 -7.07 -12.76 23.38
CA PRO A 46 -7.19 -11.62 24.27
C PRO A 46 -7.20 -10.29 23.46
N PRO A 47 -7.74 -9.20 24.02
CA PRO A 47 -7.82 -7.90 23.34
C PRO A 47 -6.49 -7.45 22.71
N GLU A 48 -5.38 -7.72 23.38
CA GLU A 48 -4.02 -7.42 22.96
C GLU A 48 -3.66 -8.15 21.67
N PHE A 49 -4.00 -9.45 21.59
CA PHE A 49 -3.80 -10.24 20.39
C PHE A 49 -4.60 -9.69 19.21
N LYS A 50 -5.87 -9.35 19.44
CA LYS A 50 -6.73 -8.77 18.39
C LYS A 50 -6.21 -7.42 17.90
N ALA A 51 -5.74 -6.57 18.82
CA ALA A 51 -5.09 -5.31 18.49
C ALA A 51 -3.80 -5.53 17.67
N GLY A 52 -2.99 -6.52 18.08
CA GLY A 52 -1.81 -6.96 17.35
C GLY A 52 -2.16 -7.40 15.94
N TRP A 53 -3.19 -8.24 15.79
CA TRP A 53 -3.64 -8.74 14.49
C TRP A 53 -4.02 -7.59 13.54
N HIS A 54 -4.83 -6.65 13.99
CA HIS A 54 -5.18 -5.48 13.18
C HIS A 54 -3.96 -4.63 12.81
N ALA A 55 -3.05 -4.38 13.76
CA ALA A 55 -1.83 -3.62 13.51
C ALA A 55 -0.89 -4.32 12.53
N GLY A 56 -0.76 -5.65 12.63
CA GLY A 56 0.07 -6.47 11.74
C GLY A 56 -0.46 -6.45 10.31
N CYS A 57 -1.76 -6.67 10.14
CA CYS A 57 -2.37 -6.61 8.82
C CYS A 57 -2.30 -5.20 8.21
N LYS A 58 -2.56 -4.13 8.99
CA LYS A 58 -2.38 -2.75 8.53
C LYS A 58 -0.93 -2.48 8.10
N SER A 59 0.05 -2.97 8.87
CA SER A 59 1.48 -2.82 8.55
C SER A 59 1.86 -3.54 7.25
N ALA A 60 1.31 -4.75 7.03
CA ALA A 60 1.51 -5.51 5.80
C ALA A 60 0.96 -4.76 4.57
N LEU A 61 -0.26 -4.25 4.66
CA LEU A 61 -0.94 -3.55 3.57
C LEU A 61 -0.33 -2.16 3.31
N ALA A 62 0.23 -1.52 4.34
CA ALA A 62 0.98 -0.28 4.24
C ALA A 62 2.33 -0.45 3.51
N ASN A 63 2.74 -1.66 3.13
CA ASN A 63 3.98 -1.84 2.38
C ASN A 63 3.85 -1.25 0.96
N ARG A 64 4.77 -0.34 0.60
CA ARG A 64 4.83 0.37 -0.69
C ARG A 64 4.75 -0.51 -1.94
N ASN A 65 5.07 -1.79 -1.81
CA ASN A 65 4.97 -2.76 -2.91
C ASN A 65 3.51 -3.05 -3.32
N PHE A 66 2.53 -2.63 -2.51
CA PHE A 66 1.11 -2.77 -2.80
C PHE A 66 0.51 -1.46 -3.31
N ALA A 67 -0.29 -1.54 -4.38
CA ALA A 67 -0.88 -0.37 -5.07
C ALA A 67 -1.64 0.55 -4.10
N ASN A 68 -2.41 -0.02 -3.17
CA ASN A 68 -3.23 0.73 -2.21
C ASN A 68 -2.52 1.04 -0.89
N SER A 69 -1.19 0.90 -0.82
CA SER A 69 -0.44 1.07 0.42
C SER A 69 -0.61 2.44 1.06
N PHE A 70 -0.82 3.49 0.26
CA PHE A 70 -1.04 4.85 0.74
C PHE A 70 -2.25 4.98 1.69
N VAL A 71 -3.31 4.17 1.51
CA VAL A 71 -4.49 4.20 2.38
C VAL A 71 -4.16 3.75 3.80
N TYR A 72 -3.22 2.81 3.92
CA TYR A 72 -2.85 2.21 5.20
C TYR A 72 -1.63 2.89 5.85
N GLN A 73 -0.93 3.73 5.09
CA GLN A 73 0.14 4.60 5.56
C GLN A 73 -0.46 5.91 6.09
N GLU A 74 -0.96 5.92 7.32
CA GLU A 74 -1.15 7.21 8.00
C GLU A 74 0.23 7.84 8.21
N ASN A 75 0.43 9.06 7.70
CA ASN A 75 1.66 9.84 7.84
C ASN A 75 2.94 9.16 7.31
N TYR A 76 2.89 8.60 6.09
CA TYR A 76 4.07 8.07 5.36
C TYR A 76 4.79 6.87 6.01
N GLY A 77 4.15 6.15 6.94
CA GLY A 77 4.75 5.00 7.62
C GLY A 77 3.77 3.88 7.99
N SER A 78 4.28 2.67 8.26
CA SER A 78 3.50 1.55 8.79
C SER A 78 3.15 1.84 10.25
N HIS A 79 1.87 2.04 10.55
CA HIS A 79 1.43 2.31 11.92
C HIS A 79 1.42 1.01 12.75
N PHE A 80 2.41 0.82 13.63
CA PHE A 80 2.55 -0.35 14.50
C PHE A 80 1.54 -0.39 15.68
N GLY A 81 0.31 0.12 15.49
CA GLY A 81 -0.67 0.31 16.58
C GLY A 81 -0.40 1.54 17.45
N THR A 82 -1.28 1.80 18.42
CA THR A 82 -1.27 3.00 19.30
C THR A 82 -0.30 2.92 20.48
N GLY A 83 0.67 2.00 20.45
CA GLY A 83 1.71 1.86 21.49
C GLY A 83 1.26 1.12 22.77
N VAL A 84 0.00 1.22 23.16
CA VAL A 84 -0.53 0.70 24.45
C VAL A 84 -0.20 -0.77 24.70
N TYR A 85 -0.25 -1.60 23.66
CA TYR A 85 -0.02 -3.05 23.76
C TYR A 85 1.30 -3.53 23.15
N GLN A 86 2.17 -2.65 22.65
CA GLN A 86 3.37 -3.07 21.89
C GLN A 86 4.37 -3.92 22.71
N HIS A 87 4.37 -3.74 24.03
CA HIS A 87 5.19 -4.53 24.95
C HIS A 87 4.57 -5.89 25.27
N ASP A 88 3.29 -6.10 24.97
CA ASP A 88 2.56 -7.32 25.28
C ASP A 88 2.90 -8.45 24.29
N THR A 89 3.20 -9.64 24.81
CA THR A 89 3.58 -10.80 23.98
C THR A 89 2.43 -11.33 23.11
N ALA A 90 1.18 -11.21 23.57
CA ALA A 90 0.00 -11.56 22.80
C ALA A 90 -0.19 -10.58 21.65
N PHE A 91 0.06 -9.28 21.86
CA PHE A 91 0.09 -8.29 20.78
C PHE A 91 1.15 -8.63 19.73
N GLN A 92 2.40 -8.87 20.14
CA GLN A 92 3.48 -9.20 19.21
C GLN A 92 3.18 -10.49 18.42
N THR A 93 2.54 -11.46 19.06
CA THR A 93 2.07 -12.70 18.43
C THR A 93 0.97 -12.43 17.40
N GLY A 94 -0.06 -11.65 17.76
CA GLY A 94 -1.10 -11.24 16.82
C GLY A 94 -0.54 -10.47 15.63
N TRP A 95 0.38 -9.54 15.90
CA TRP A 95 1.03 -8.72 14.88
C TRP A 95 1.80 -9.56 13.87
N ARG A 96 2.69 -10.46 14.33
CA ARG A 96 3.49 -11.29 13.40
C ARG A 96 2.59 -12.19 12.54
N MET A 97 1.57 -12.81 13.14
CA MET A 97 0.69 -13.73 12.41
C MET A 97 -0.13 -13.01 11.34
N ALA A 98 -0.71 -11.87 11.70
CA ALA A 98 -1.50 -11.09 10.76
C ALA A 98 -0.64 -10.46 9.67
N PHE A 99 0.57 -10.00 10.00
CA PHE A 99 1.49 -9.44 9.01
C PHE A 99 1.78 -10.46 7.91
N PHE A 100 2.24 -11.66 8.28
CA PHE A 100 2.54 -12.70 7.30
C PHE A 100 1.29 -13.18 6.54
N SER A 101 0.16 -13.32 7.22
CA SER A 101 -1.09 -13.75 6.58
C SER A 101 -1.54 -12.74 5.53
N CYS A 102 -1.54 -11.44 5.88
CA CYS A 102 -1.96 -10.39 4.97
C CYS A 102 -0.95 -10.18 3.83
N VAL A 103 0.37 -10.22 4.08
CA VAL A 103 1.39 -10.20 3.01
C VAL A 103 1.24 -11.39 2.07
N ALA A 104 1.13 -12.61 2.59
CA ALA A 104 1.02 -13.80 1.75
C ALA A 104 -0.24 -13.73 0.87
N HIS A 105 -1.35 -13.28 1.44
CA HIS A 105 -2.60 -13.12 0.72
C HIS A 105 -2.50 -12.04 -0.38
N THR A 106 -2.01 -10.85 -0.05
CA THR A 106 -1.87 -9.77 -1.04
C THR A 106 -0.82 -10.09 -2.10
N SER A 107 0.31 -10.69 -1.73
CA SER A 107 1.31 -11.16 -2.68
C SER A 107 0.73 -12.22 -3.62
N THR A 108 -0.06 -13.16 -3.12
CA THR A 108 -0.77 -14.13 -3.98
C THR A 108 -1.69 -13.39 -4.96
N PHE A 109 -2.48 -12.45 -4.48
CA PHE A 109 -3.41 -11.70 -5.33
C PHE A 109 -2.69 -10.88 -6.42
N VAL A 110 -1.55 -10.25 -6.07
CA VAL A 110 -0.74 -9.46 -7.00
C VAL A 110 0.04 -10.36 -7.97
N SER A 111 0.71 -11.40 -7.48
CA SER A 111 1.58 -12.28 -8.26
C SER A 111 0.83 -13.19 -9.22
N PHE A 112 -0.38 -13.65 -8.85
CA PHE A 112 -1.20 -14.49 -9.72
C PHE A 112 -2.13 -13.69 -10.63
N ASN A 113 -1.92 -12.37 -10.74
CA ASN A 113 -2.68 -11.51 -11.65
C ASN A 113 -4.19 -11.68 -11.46
N SER A 114 -4.65 -11.86 -10.21
CA SER A 114 -6.07 -12.13 -9.91
C SER A 114 -7.00 -10.96 -10.31
N MET A 115 -6.43 -9.82 -10.68
CA MET A 115 -7.12 -8.66 -11.27
C MET A 115 -7.03 -8.57 -12.79
N GLN A 116 -6.35 -9.49 -13.48
CA GLN A 116 -6.22 -9.48 -14.94
C GLN A 116 -7.58 -9.53 -15.64
N HIS A 117 -8.60 -10.08 -14.97
CA HIS A 117 -9.98 -10.16 -15.46
C HIS A 117 -10.95 -9.21 -14.75
N GLY A 118 -10.45 -8.25 -13.96
CA GLY A 118 -11.28 -7.37 -13.14
C GLY A 118 -11.98 -8.09 -11.98
N PRO A 119 -12.70 -7.36 -11.11
CA PRO A 119 -13.54 -8.00 -10.10
C PRO A 119 -14.54 -8.90 -10.82
N LEU A 120 -14.65 -10.16 -10.39
CA LEU A 120 -15.67 -11.08 -10.85
C LEU A 120 -17.03 -10.42 -10.62
N SER A 121 -17.61 -9.84 -11.67
CA SER A 121 -18.95 -9.28 -11.65
C SER A 121 -19.90 -10.41 -11.30
N LYS A 122 -20.71 -10.21 -10.26
CA LYS A 122 -21.90 -11.03 -10.04
C LYS A 122 -22.91 -10.78 -11.15
#